data_AF-A0A8T0RHX2-F1
#
_entry.id   AF-A0A8T0RHX2-F1
#
_cell.length_a   1.000
_cell.length_b   1.000
_cell.length_c   1.000
_cell.angle_alpha   90.00
_cell.angle_beta   90.00
_cell.angle_gamma   90.00
#
_symmetry.space_group_name_H-M   'P 1'
#
loop_
_entity.id
_entity.type
_entity.pdbx_description
1 polymer ?
#
loop_
_entity_poly.entity_id
_entity_poly.type
_entity_poly.pdbx_seq_one_letter_code
_entity_poly.pdbx_strand_id
1 'polypeptide(L)'
;MSPAAGEVAGARGEGGGVEARRVFIGAGCNRVVNNVSWGACGLVSFGAQNAVALFSPQRGEIVTTLPGHKAPVNCTLWLPTKKDVLHVRGRETYYLLSGSADGAILAWKIGSGKGDWSHVLQLPGMHKKGITCLAGRMVSDTIAIFASTSSDGIVVIWEMVIEPTPGGSCKVSCLHTLSVGSKPMVSLSLAVLPEQRSHLILAMGGLDHKIHIYCGDKSGKFIKACELKGHSDWIRSLDFSLPVAISSEKHNLFLVSSSQDRTIRIWKMDSEAISSGSTAQLRKANIEMTSYIEGPLFVAGSTSYQVSLESLLVGHEDWVYSVEWQPPTVLPGNEAHQAMSILSASMDKMMMIWRPEKNTGLWINSVTVGELSHSALGFYGGHWQPDGKSILAHDYGGSFHMWRDVGLDSENWQPQIVPSGHFAPVSDLTWARSGQYLLSVSHDQTTRIFAPWRNQVNPGDMIYWREIARPQIHGHDINCVAFIQGSGNHRFVSGADEKVSRVFEAPLSFLKTLQQATLLKPDISDDFDNVQVLGANMSALGLSQKPIYTHGIPKQ
;
A
#
# COMPACT_ATOMS: atom_id res chain seq x y z
N MET A 1 18.29 -14.20 21.09
CA MET A 1 17.76 -15.59 21.06
C MET A 1 16.55 -15.58 20.17
N SER A 2 16.65 -16.20 19.00
CA SER A 2 15.61 -16.27 17.97
C SER A 2 14.48 -17.21 18.41
N PRO A 3 13.20 -16.95 18.09
CA PRO A 3 12.24 -18.03 17.92
C PRO A 3 12.37 -18.54 16.48
N ALA A 4 12.88 -19.76 16.35
CA ALA A 4 12.87 -20.50 15.10
C ALA A 4 11.43 -20.79 14.66
N ALA A 5 11.19 -20.69 13.36
CA ALA A 5 10.06 -21.33 12.72
C ALA A 5 10.14 -22.84 13.01
N GLY A 6 9.12 -23.38 13.66
CA GLY A 6 8.94 -24.80 13.87
C GLY A 6 7.50 -25.15 13.56
N GLU A 7 7.29 -25.79 12.41
CA GLU A 7 6.15 -26.68 12.24
C GLU A 7 6.15 -27.67 13.40
N VAL A 8 5.05 -27.73 14.15
CA VAL A 8 4.86 -28.73 15.19
C VAL A 8 4.55 -30.05 14.50
N ALA A 9 5.60 -30.77 14.10
CA ALA A 9 5.51 -32.18 13.78
C ALA A 9 5.24 -32.95 15.09
N GLY A 10 4.06 -33.57 15.18
CA GLY A 10 3.56 -34.22 16.38
C GLY A 10 4.49 -35.31 16.91
N ALA A 11 5.04 -35.08 18.10
CA ALA A 11 5.52 -36.14 18.95
C ALA A 11 4.29 -36.85 19.56
N ARG A 12 4.05 -38.11 19.15
CA ARG A 12 3.12 -39.01 19.85
C ARG A 12 3.69 -39.34 21.22
N GLY A 13 3.40 -38.49 22.20
CA GLY A 13 3.38 -38.82 23.61
C GLY A 13 1.95 -38.67 24.10
N GLU A 14 1.40 -39.69 24.75
CA GLU A 14 0.08 -39.65 25.38
C GLU A 14 0.09 -38.62 26.53
N GLY A 15 -0.25 -37.39 26.19
CA GLY A 15 -0.50 -36.28 27.10
C GLY A 15 -1.30 -35.24 26.33
N GLY A 16 -2.53 -34.96 26.76
CA GLY A 16 -3.47 -34.09 26.04
C GLY A 16 -2.89 -32.70 25.78
N GLY A 17 -2.32 -32.50 24.58
CA GLY A 17 -1.75 -31.23 24.17
C GLY A 17 -2.86 -30.24 23.84
N VAL A 18 -2.81 -29.05 24.46
CA VAL A 18 -3.65 -27.92 24.09
C VAL A 18 -3.10 -27.34 22.78
N GLU A 19 -3.87 -27.45 21.70
CA GLU A 19 -3.54 -26.84 20.41
C GLU A 19 -4.03 -25.38 20.40
N ALA A 20 -3.09 -24.43 20.26
CA ALA A 20 -3.43 -23.01 20.11
C ALA A 20 -3.51 -22.65 18.62
N ARG A 21 -4.68 -22.17 18.18
CA ARG A 21 -4.89 -21.70 16.80
C ARG A 21 -4.99 -20.17 16.76
N ARG A 22 -4.25 -19.53 15.86
CA ARG A 22 -4.41 -18.11 15.55
C ARG A 22 -5.76 -17.88 14.83
N VAL A 23 -6.62 -17.05 15.41
CA VAL A 23 -7.97 -16.75 14.88
C VAL A 23 -8.10 -15.35 14.27
N PHE A 24 -7.21 -14.43 14.63
CA PHE A 24 -7.25 -13.04 14.22
C PHE A 24 -5.86 -12.42 14.25
N ILE A 25 -5.62 -11.48 13.35
CA ILE A 25 -4.48 -10.56 13.40
C ILE A 25 -5.04 -9.17 13.13
N GLY A 26 -4.88 -8.26 14.09
CA GLY A 26 -5.15 -6.84 13.91
C GLY A 26 -3.83 -6.08 13.84
N ALA A 27 -3.57 -5.41 12.74
CA ALA A 27 -2.42 -4.51 12.59
C ALA A 27 -2.75 -3.36 11.63
N GLY A 28 -2.29 -2.17 11.97
CA GLY A 28 -2.33 -0.99 11.11
C GLY A 28 -1.05 -0.84 10.31
N CYS A 29 -1.17 -0.18 9.17
CA CYS A 29 -0.05 0.15 8.30
C CYS A 29 0.85 1.21 8.93
N ASN A 30 2.18 1.05 8.82
CA ASN A 30 3.12 2.12 9.19
C ASN A 30 2.81 3.40 8.40
N ARG A 31 3.01 4.54 9.05
CA ARG A 31 2.71 5.88 8.52
C ARG A 31 3.77 6.36 7.52
N VAL A 32 3.94 5.61 6.44
CA VAL A 32 4.95 5.85 5.40
C VAL A 32 4.33 5.57 4.02
N VAL A 33 4.71 6.39 3.02
CA VAL A 33 4.11 6.35 1.67
C VAL A 33 4.33 5.03 0.95
N ASN A 34 5.58 4.58 0.82
CA ASN A 34 5.93 3.40 0.01
C ASN A 34 5.70 2.05 0.72
N ASN A 35 5.00 2.06 1.86
CA ASN A 35 4.90 0.93 2.77
C ASN A 35 4.05 -0.23 2.23
N VAL A 36 3.09 0.07 1.35
CA VAL A 36 2.11 -0.88 0.84
C VAL A 36 2.46 -1.29 -0.60
N SER A 37 2.27 -2.56 -0.92
CA SER A 37 2.32 -3.03 -2.31
C SER A 37 1.32 -4.16 -2.56
N TRP A 38 0.65 -4.10 -3.71
CA TRP A 38 -0.30 -5.13 -4.15
C TRP A 38 0.37 -6.01 -5.21
N GLY A 39 0.61 -7.26 -4.86
CA GLY A 39 1.33 -8.22 -5.69
C GLY A 39 0.49 -8.88 -6.76
N ALA A 40 1.16 -9.42 -7.79
CA ALA A 40 0.51 -10.23 -8.83
C ALA A 40 -0.14 -11.52 -8.28
N CYS A 41 0.28 -11.98 -7.10
CA CYS A 41 -0.35 -13.09 -6.36
C CYS A 41 -1.74 -12.75 -5.79
N GLY A 42 -2.18 -11.49 -5.91
CA GLY A 42 -3.45 -11.02 -5.37
C GLY A 42 -3.42 -10.65 -3.88
N LEU A 43 -2.31 -10.92 -3.18
CA LEU A 43 -2.08 -10.48 -1.81
C LEU A 43 -1.52 -9.06 -1.77
N VAL A 44 -1.80 -8.39 -0.66
CA VAL A 44 -1.23 -7.08 -0.32
C VAL A 44 -0.21 -7.29 0.79
N SER A 45 0.94 -6.65 0.69
CA SER A 45 1.92 -6.58 1.77
C SER A 45 2.03 -5.17 2.31
N PHE A 46 2.25 -5.04 3.61
CA PHE A 46 2.54 -3.76 4.23
C PHE A 46 3.42 -3.92 5.47
N GLY A 47 4.20 -2.89 5.80
CA GLY A 47 4.91 -2.84 7.07
C GLY A 47 3.98 -2.55 8.25
N ALA A 48 4.08 -3.35 9.30
CA ALA A 48 3.42 -3.18 10.58
C ALA A 48 4.48 -3.21 11.69
N GLN A 49 4.87 -2.02 12.17
CA GLN A 49 6.07 -1.81 12.96
C GLN A 49 7.28 -2.46 12.26
N ASN A 50 7.95 -3.39 12.94
CA ASN A 50 9.16 -4.07 12.46
C ASN A 50 8.85 -5.39 11.72
N ALA A 51 7.57 -5.70 11.48
CA ALA A 51 7.16 -6.87 10.72
C ALA A 51 6.54 -6.47 9.38
N VAL A 52 6.46 -7.43 8.47
CA VAL A 52 5.65 -7.28 7.25
C VAL A 52 4.36 -8.08 7.45
N ALA A 53 3.20 -7.48 7.22
CA ALA A 53 1.91 -8.16 7.25
C ALA A 53 1.45 -8.49 5.83
N LEU A 54 0.81 -9.65 5.66
CA LEU A 54 0.18 -10.07 4.40
C LEU A 54 -1.35 -10.04 4.56
N PHE A 55 -2.02 -9.26 3.72
CA PHE A 55 -3.46 -9.07 3.68
C PHE A 55 -4.04 -9.79 2.45
N SER A 56 -5.17 -10.51 2.63
CA SER A 56 -5.99 -11.05 1.54
C SER A 56 -7.21 -10.15 1.29
N PRO A 57 -7.23 -9.37 0.20
CA PRO A 57 -8.36 -8.54 -0.20
C PRO A 57 -9.68 -9.31 -0.32
N GLN A 58 -9.63 -10.56 -0.77
CA GLN A 58 -10.82 -11.38 -0.94
C GLN A 58 -11.48 -11.74 0.40
N ARG A 59 -10.69 -11.87 1.47
CA ARG A 59 -11.17 -12.24 2.82
C ARG A 59 -11.36 -11.02 3.74
N GLY A 60 -10.75 -9.89 3.40
CA GLY A 60 -10.76 -8.71 4.26
C GLY A 60 -10.02 -8.94 5.58
N GLU A 61 -8.93 -9.73 5.57
CA GLU A 61 -8.16 -10.08 6.79
C GLU A 61 -6.66 -10.16 6.53
N ILE A 62 -5.88 -9.96 7.60
CA ILE A 62 -4.46 -10.24 7.59
C ILE A 62 -4.26 -11.75 7.73
N VAL A 63 -3.67 -12.35 6.70
CA VAL A 63 -3.39 -13.78 6.61
C VAL A 63 -2.21 -14.16 7.49
N THR A 64 -1.17 -13.33 7.57
CA THR A 64 0.00 -13.61 8.41
C THR A 64 0.86 -12.37 8.65
N THR A 65 1.84 -12.50 9.54
CA THR A 65 2.93 -11.55 9.74
C THR A 65 4.28 -12.24 9.56
N LEU A 66 5.25 -11.49 9.05
CA LEU A 66 6.62 -11.90 8.75
C LEU A 66 7.55 -11.05 9.62
N PRO A 67 7.88 -11.51 10.84
CA PRO A 67 8.82 -10.81 11.72
C PRO A 67 10.25 -11.00 11.21
N GLY A 68 11.08 -9.96 11.27
CA GLY A 68 12.51 -10.08 10.94
C GLY A 68 13.30 -8.78 10.95
N HIS A 69 12.68 -7.64 10.62
CA HIS A 69 13.36 -6.36 10.70
C HIS A 69 13.60 -5.93 12.14
N LYS A 70 14.65 -5.12 12.36
CA LYS A 70 14.98 -4.55 13.68
C LYS A 70 14.44 -3.13 13.86
N ALA A 71 14.01 -2.52 12.77
CA ALA A 71 13.45 -1.18 12.72
C ALA A 71 12.16 -1.19 11.88
N PRO A 72 11.35 -0.10 11.94
CA PRO A 72 10.10 -0.05 11.22
C PRO A 72 10.29 -0.26 9.71
N VAL A 73 9.39 -1.05 9.12
CA VAL A 73 9.35 -1.27 7.68
C VAL A 73 8.82 -0.01 6.99
N ASN A 74 9.57 0.48 6.00
CA ASN A 74 9.25 1.70 5.25
C ASN A 74 8.65 1.41 3.88
N CYS A 75 9.05 0.30 3.25
CA CYS A 75 8.61 -0.03 1.91
C CYS A 75 8.55 -1.53 1.63
N THR A 76 7.67 -1.91 0.71
CA THR A 76 7.52 -3.29 0.24
C THR A 76 7.45 -3.35 -1.29
N LEU A 77 7.94 -4.44 -1.90
CA LEU A 77 7.89 -4.66 -3.35
C LEU A 77 7.69 -6.14 -3.66
N TRP A 78 6.63 -6.45 -4.42
CA TRP A 78 6.39 -7.80 -4.95
C TRP A 78 7.15 -8.05 -6.26
N LEU A 79 7.71 -9.26 -6.39
CA LEU A 79 8.32 -9.77 -7.61
C LEU A 79 7.78 -11.19 -7.90
N PRO A 80 7.11 -11.43 -9.04
CA PRO A 80 6.78 -10.48 -10.10
C PRO A 80 5.83 -9.37 -9.63
N THR A 81 5.96 -8.18 -10.21
CA THR A 81 5.00 -7.09 -9.98
C THR A 81 3.69 -7.35 -10.73
N LYS A 82 2.63 -6.61 -10.41
CA LYS A 82 1.39 -6.63 -11.21
C LYS A 82 1.56 -6.20 -12.68
N LYS A 83 2.67 -5.53 -13.02
CA LYS A 83 3.03 -5.20 -14.41
C LYS A 83 3.77 -6.33 -15.13
N ASP A 84 4.27 -7.29 -14.37
CA ASP A 84 4.96 -8.47 -14.89
C ASP A 84 4.00 -9.67 -15.03
N VAL A 85 2.75 -9.56 -14.54
CA VAL A 85 1.79 -10.68 -14.46
C VAL A 85 1.56 -11.37 -15.81
N LEU A 86 1.65 -10.62 -16.90
CA LEU A 86 1.49 -11.13 -18.26
C LEU A 86 2.67 -11.96 -18.75
N HIS A 87 3.88 -11.61 -18.32
CA HIS A 87 5.12 -12.26 -18.74
C HIS A 87 5.41 -13.50 -17.92
N VAL A 88 4.79 -13.66 -16.75
CA VAL A 88 5.15 -14.71 -15.77
C VAL A 88 3.94 -15.58 -15.40
N ARG A 89 3.13 -15.96 -16.40
CA ARG A 89 1.92 -16.78 -16.18
C ARG A 89 2.26 -18.14 -15.58
N GLY A 90 1.50 -18.54 -14.55
CA GLY A 90 1.61 -19.88 -13.95
C GLY A 90 2.72 -20.03 -12.91
N ARG A 91 3.35 -18.94 -12.45
CA ARG A 91 4.30 -19.03 -11.34
C ARG A 91 3.59 -19.40 -10.03
N GLU A 92 4.17 -20.39 -9.36
CA GLU A 92 3.74 -20.85 -8.05
C GLU A 92 4.49 -20.17 -6.90
N THR A 93 5.60 -19.50 -7.19
CA THR A 93 6.44 -18.84 -6.18
C THR A 93 6.54 -17.34 -6.45
N TYR A 94 6.26 -16.56 -5.41
CA TYR A 94 6.39 -15.11 -5.39
C TYR A 94 7.47 -14.71 -4.40
N TYR A 95 8.13 -13.60 -4.68
CA TYR A 95 9.08 -12.99 -3.77
C TYR A 95 8.58 -11.63 -3.35
N LEU A 96 8.84 -11.30 -2.09
CA LEU A 96 8.53 -10.01 -1.49
C LEU A 96 9.82 -9.42 -0.95
N LEU A 97 10.13 -8.20 -1.35
CA LEU A 97 11.21 -7.41 -0.79
C LEU A 97 10.62 -6.42 0.21
N SER A 98 11.34 -6.16 1.29
CA SER A 98 10.94 -5.18 2.31
C SER A 98 12.14 -4.41 2.80
N GLY A 99 12.04 -3.07 2.80
CA GLY A 99 13.08 -2.16 3.25
C GLY A 99 12.69 -1.45 4.54
N SER A 100 13.62 -1.33 5.49
CA SER A 100 13.40 -0.77 6.83
C SER A 100 14.10 0.56 7.07
N ALA A 101 13.73 1.21 8.17
CA ALA A 101 14.28 2.48 8.63
C ALA A 101 15.76 2.42 9.06
N ASP A 102 16.30 1.22 9.32
CA ASP A 102 17.73 1.00 9.62
C ASP A 102 18.58 0.69 8.37
N GLY A 103 17.97 0.70 7.17
CA GLY A 103 18.68 0.46 5.91
C GLY A 103 18.80 -1.01 5.51
N ALA A 104 18.21 -1.94 6.27
CA ALA A 104 18.15 -3.34 5.88
C ALA A 104 17.11 -3.59 4.78
N ILE A 105 17.41 -4.54 3.88
CA ILE A 105 16.45 -5.08 2.92
C ILE A 105 16.38 -6.59 3.13
N LEU A 106 15.18 -7.11 3.33
CA LEU A 106 14.92 -8.54 3.47
C LEU A 106 14.13 -9.06 2.27
N ALA A 107 14.46 -10.27 1.83
CA ALA A 107 13.77 -11.02 0.79
C ALA A 107 13.01 -12.21 1.38
N TRP A 108 11.72 -12.27 1.11
CA TRP A 108 10.79 -13.31 1.55
C TRP A 108 10.33 -14.12 0.33
N LYS A 109 10.24 -15.43 0.50
CA LYS A 109 9.64 -16.35 -0.48
C LYS A 109 8.25 -16.73 -0.02
N ILE A 110 7.30 -16.70 -0.94
CA ILE A 110 5.89 -16.98 -0.71
C ILE A 110 5.48 -18.04 -1.74
N GLY A 111 5.14 -19.23 -1.24
CA GLY A 111 4.80 -20.41 -2.04
C GLY A 111 3.36 -20.43 -2.54
N SER A 112 3.00 -21.51 -3.26
CA SER A 112 1.68 -21.71 -3.87
C SER A 112 0.58 -22.05 -2.86
N GLY A 113 0.95 -22.54 -1.67
CA GLY A 113 0.04 -22.79 -0.56
C GLY A 113 -0.33 -21.50 0.19
N LYS A 114 -1.63 -21.36 0.54
CA LYS A 114 -2.08 -20.36 1.53
C LYS A 114 -1.50 -20.71 2.90
N GLY A 115 -0.28 -20.29 3.19
CA GLY A 115 0.39 -20.68 4.44
C GLY A 115 1.91 -20.67 4.37
N ASP A 116 2.47 -20.86 3.16
CA ASP A 116 3.87 -21.21 3.02
C ASP A 116 4.69 -19.98 2.69
N TRP A 117 5.33 -19.42 3.70
CA TRP A 117 6.25 -18.29 3.56
C TRP A 117 7.51 -18.53 4.38
N SER A 118 8.65 -18.17 3.79
CA SER A 118 9.96 -18.31 4.42
C SER A 118 10.82 -17.08 4.16
N HIS A 119 11.57 -16.67 5.17
CA HIS A 119 12.65 -15.70 4.99
C HIS A 119 13.79 -16.37 4.22
N VAL A 120 14.23 -15.74 3.12
CA VAL A 120 15.28 -16.32 2.27
C VAL A 120 16.63 -15.69 2.55
N LEU A 121 16.73 -14.36 2.50
CA LEU A 121 17.98 -13.68 2.84
C LEU A 121 17.78 -12.23 3.29
N GLN A 122 18.76 -11.76 4.06
CA GLN A 122 19.04 -10.34 4.24
C GLN A 122 20.08 -9.90 3.19
N LEU A 123 19.77 -8.86 2.43
CA LEU A 123 20.65 -8.34 1.39
C LEU A 123 21.91 -7.69 2.00
N PRO A 124 23.01 -7.58 1.23
CA PRO A 124 24.20 -6.84 1.66
C PRO A 124 23.86 -5.43 2.14
N GLY A 125 24.43 -5.03 3.29
CA GLY A 125 24.20 -3.72 3.92
C GLY A 125 24.88 -2.58 3.17
N MET A 126 24.33 -2.17 2.02
CA MET A 126 24.85 -1.08 1.18
C MET A 126 24.36 0.30 1.61
N HIS A 127 23.19 0.36 2.27
CA HIS A 127 22.60 1.59 2.77
C HIS A 127 22.97 1.82 4.23
N LYS A 128 23.23 3.07 4.59
CA LYS A 128 23.60 3.49 5.96
C LYS A 128 22.45 4.15 6.70
N LYS A 129 21.36 4.48 6.00
CA LYS A 129 20.14 5.08 6.53
C LYS A 129 18.92 4.33 6.01
N GLY A 130 17.74 4.71 6.50
CA GLY A 130 16.48 4.06 6.15
C GLY A 130 16.18 4.05 4.66
N ILE A 131 15.73 2.90 4.18
CA ILE A 131 15.26 2.70 2.82
C ILE A 131 14.01 3.53 2.59
N THR A 132 13.98 4.29 1.50
CA THR A 132 12.86 5.19 1.16
C THR A 132 11.92 4.58 0.14
N CYS A 133 12.42 3.83 -0.84
CA CYS A 133 11.63 3.25 -1.91
C CYS A 133 12.32 2.02 -2.52
N LEU A 134 11.51 1.11 -3.08
CA LEU A 134 11.94 -0.04 -3.87
C LEU A 134 11.11 -0.06 -5.16
N ALA A 135 11.76 -0.28 -6.30
CA ALA A 135 11.08 -0.50 -7.58
C ALA A 135 11.82 -1.54 -8.40
N GLY A 136 11.11 -2.46 -9.05
CA GLY A 136 11.75 -3.55 -9.79
C GLY A 136 10.87 -4.14 -10.87
N ARG A 137 11.50 -4.92 -11.74
CA ARG A 137 10.86 -5.62 -12.86
C ARG A 137 11.48 -6.99 -13.04
N MET A 138 10.66 -7.94 -13.46
CA MET A 138 11.15 -9.21 -14.01
C MET A 138 11.74 -8.95 -15.41
N VAL A 139 13.00 -9.32 -15.64
CA VAL A 139 13.66 -9.20 -16.95
C VAL A 139 13.74 -10.54 -17.70
N SER A 140 13.51 -11.64 -16.98
CA SER A 140 13.27 -13.00 -17.48
C SER A 140 12.45 -13.78 -16.44
N ASP A 141 12.14 -15.06 -16.71
CA ASP A 141 11.47 -15.95 -15.76
C ASP A 141 12.30 -16.32 -14.53
N THR A 142 13.57 -15.95 -14.49
CA THR A 142 14.48 -16.27 -13.38
C THR A 142 15.25 -15.07 -12.87
N ILE A 143 15.22 -13.93 -13.56
CA ILE A 143 16.02 -12.76 -13.20
C ILE A 143 15.09 -11.56 -13.01
N ALA A 144 15.22 -10.92 -11.85
CA ALA A 144 14.63 -9.62 -11.58
C ALA A 144 15.73 -8.57 -11.41
N ILE A 145 15.50 -7.37 -11.94
CA ILE A 145 16.32 -6.20 -11.64
C ILE A 145 15.47 -5.23 -10.83
N PHE A 146 16.02 -4.75 -9.72
CA PHE A 146 15.34 -3.77 -8.89
C PHE A 146 16.31 -2.71 -8.37
N ALA A 147 15.77 -1.55 -8.06
CA ALA A 147 16.46 -0.42 -7.48
C ALA A 147 15.94 -0.17 -6.06
N SER A 148 16.83 0.30 -5.19
CA SER A 148 16.52 0.73 -3.84
C SER A 148 17.11 2.11 -3.58
N THR A 149 16.36 3.00 -2.96
CA THR A 149 16.83 4.32 -2.52
C THR A 149 16.87 4.41 -1.01
N SER A 150 17.77 5.24 -0.50
CA SER A 150 17.91 5.51 0.93
C SER A 150 18.01 7.00 1.22
N SER A 151 17.72 7.36 2.47
CA SER A 151 17.87 8.72 2.99
C SER A 151 19.34 9.16 3.13
N ASP A 152 20.30 8.29 2.80
CA ASP A 152 21.73 8.61 2.67
C ASP A 152 22.11 9.20 1.30
N GLY A 153 21.16 9.30 0.36
CA GLY A 153 21.40 9.82 -0.99
C GLY A 153 22.03 8.80 -1.95
N ILE A 154 22.03 7.52 -1.58
CA ILE A 154 22.52 6.42 -2.42
C ILE A 154 21.32 5.68 -3.04
N VAL A 155 21.47 5.37 -4.33
CA VAL A 155 20.60 4.42 -5.03
C VAL A 155 21.43 3.21 -5.40
N VAL A 156 20.92 2.01 -5.12
CA VAL A 156 21.59 0.75 -5.47
C VAL A 156 20.72 -0.02 -6.44
N ILE A 157 21.33 -0.50 -7.52
CA ILE A 157 20.74 -1.39 -8.51
C ILE A 157 21.18 -2.81 -8.18
N TRP A 158 20.21 -3.72 -8.14
CA TRP A 158 20.38 -5.10 -7.72
C TRP A 158 19.93 -6.06 -8.82
N GLU A 159 20.61 -7.19 -8.89
CA GLU A 159 20.13 -8.38 -9.59
C GLU A 159 19.61 -9.37 -8.57
N MET A 160 18.45 -9.96 -8.83
CA MET A 160 17.92 -11.09 -8.09
C MET A 160 17.74 -12.26 -9.04
N VAL A 161 18.57 -13.29 -8.85
CA VAL A 161 18.49 -14.55 -9.58
C VAL A 161 17.67 -15.54 -8.75
N ILE A 162 16.58 -16.01 -9.33
CA ILE A 162 15.59 -16.89 -8.74
C ILE A 162 15.79 -18.29 -9.31
N GLU A 163 15.99 -19.27 -8.45
CA GLU A 163 16.03 -20.66 -8.85
C GLU A 163 14.61 -21.14 -9.18
N PRO A 164 14.35 -21.67 -10.38
CA PRO A 164 12.99 -21.98 -10.86
C PRO A 164 12.37 -23.24 -10.23
N THR A 165 13.02 -23.85 -9.23
CA THR A 165 12.52 -25.06 -8.58
C THR A 165 11.53 -24.71 -7.46
N PRO A 166 10.56 -25.57 -7.12
CA PRO A 166 9.59 -25.34 -6.03
C PRO A 166 10.26 -25.08 -4.66
N GLY A 167 11.46 -25.63 -4.44
CA GLY A 167 12.33 -25.37 -3.28
C GLY A 167 13.43 -24.33 -3.51
N GLY A 168 13.50 -23.73 -4.71
CA GLY A 168 14.58 -22.86 -5.15
C GLY A 168 14.79 -21.65 -4.25
N SER A 169 16.05 -21.32 -4.03
CA SER A 169 16.49 -20.13 -3.31
C SER A 169 16.58 -18.93 -4.27
N CYS A 170 16.90 -17.76 -3.71
CA CYS A 170 17.29 -16.62 -4.53
C CYS A 170 18.67 -16.12 -4.13
N LYS A 171 19.41 -15.61 -5.10
CA LYS A 171 20.68 -14.93 -4.91
C LYS A 171 20.52 -13.48 -5.32
N VAL A 172 21.04 -12.57 -4.50
CA VAL A 172 20.95 -11.14 -4.76
C VAL A 172 22.35 -10.52 -4.76
N SER A 173 22.68 -9.80 -5.83
CA SER A 173 23.96 -9.12 -6.03
C SER A 173 23.76 -7.65 -6.37
N CYS A 174 24.66 -6.80 -5.88
CA CYS A 174 24.72 -5.40 -6.26
C CYS A 174 25.35 -5.29 -7.67
N LEU A 175 24.67 -4.61 -8.59
CA LEU A 175 25.15 -4.33 -9.94
C LEU A 175 25.78 -2.95 -10.05
N HIS A 176 25.18 -1.93 -9.42
CA HIS A 176 25.66 -0.55 -9.51
C HIS A 176 25.19 0.27 -8.31
N THR A 177 26.04 1.19 -7.85
CA THR A 177 25.72 2.20 -6.84
C THR A 177 25.80 3.59 -7.45
N LEU A 178 24.72 4.34 -7.34
CA LEU A 178 24.58 5.70 -7.84
C LEU A 178 24.49 6.67 -6.66
N SER A 179 25.25 7.77 -6.72
CA SER A 179 25.16 8.86 -5.75
C SER A 179 24.30 9.98 -6.32
N VAL A 180 23.13 10.24 -5.70
CA VAL A 180 22.15 11.20 -6.18
C VAL A 180 22.14 12.45 -5.31
N GLY A 181 23.18 13.28 -5.45
CA GLY A 181 23.27 14.59 -4.80
C GLY A 181 23.07 14.56 -3.28
N SER A 182 22.69 15.71 -2.70
CA SER A 182 22.42 15.85 -1.26
C SER A 182 20.94 15.65 -0.89
N LYS A 183 20.03 15.72 -1.85
CA LYS A 183 18.58 15.59 -1.65
C LYS A 183 18.16 14.14 -1.93
N PRO A 184 17.60 13.41 -0.95
CA PRO A 184 17.27 12.01 -1.12
C PRO A 184 16.15 11.80 -2.14
N MET A 185 16.25 10.68 -2.86
CA MET A 185 15.18 10.17 -3.71
C MET A 185 14.17 9.39 -2.87
N VAL A 186 12.89 9.62 -3.09
CA VAL A 186 11.79 9.00 -2.34
C VAL A 186 10.81 8.24 -3.22
N SER A 187 10.97 8.32 -4.54
CA SER A 187 10.16 7.63 -5.52
C SER A 187 11.03 7.07 -6.64
N LEU A 188 10.75 5.84 -7.04
CA LEU A 188 11.42 5.11 -8.10
C LEU A 188 10.39 4.49 -9.04
N SER A 189 10.69 4.47 -10.34
CA SER A 189 9.98 3.64 -11.29
C SER A 189 10.94 3.02 -12.29
N LEU A 190 10.79 1.73 -12.57
CA LEU A 190 11.66 0.97 -13.47
C LEU A 190 10.81 0.36 -14.59
N ALA A 191 11.28 0.50 -15.83
CA ALA A 191 10.64 -0.11 -17.01
C ALA A 191 11.68 -0.68 -17.97
N VAL A 192 11.22 -1.62 -18.80
CA VAL A 192 11.96 -2.12 -19.96
C VAL A 192 11.70 -1.20 -21.14
N LEU A 193 12.74 -0.80 -21.86
CA LEU A 193 12.58 0.04 -23.04
C LEU A 193 11.94 -0.77 -24.19
N PRO A 194 10.87 -0.25 -24.85
CA PRO A 194 10.10 -1.02 -25.86
C PRO A 194 10.95 -1.55 -27.01
N GLU A 195 11.75 -0.68 -27.61
CA GLU A 195 12.55 -0.93 -28.81
C GLU A 195 13.79 -1.79 -28.54
N GLN A 196 14.24 -1.82 -27.28
CA GLN A 196 15.46 -2.48 -26.84
C GLN A 196 15.18 -3.24 -25.55
N ARG A 197 14.62 -4.46 -25.66
CA ARG A 197 14.29 -5.30 -24.50
C ARG A 197 15.48 -5.67 -23.60
N SER A 198 16.71 -5.37 -24.05
CA SER A 198 17.97 -5.50 -23.30
C SER A 198 18.31 -4.30 -22.42
N HIS A 199 17.57 -3.20 -22.55
CA HIS A 199 17.80 -1.97 -21.80
C HIS A 199 16.63 -1.63 -20.88
N LEU A 200 16.98 -1.00 -19.77
CA LEU A 200 16.07 -0.54 -18.73
C LEU A 200 16.18 0.97 -18.58
N ILE A 201 15.06 1.56 -18.19
CA ILE A 201 14.95 2.96 -17.81
C ILE A 201 14.50 3.06 -16.36
N LEU A 202 15.18 3.89 -15.60
CA LEU A 202 14.92 4.18 -14.19
C LEU A 202 14.60 5.67 -14.07
N ALA A 203 13.41 5.98 -13.57
CA ALA A 203 13.02 7.32 -13.15
C ALA A 203 13.15 7.43 -11.64
N MET A 204 13.73 8.53 -11.17
CA MET A 204 13.92 8.81 -9.75
C MET A 204 13.39 10.20 -9.43
N GLY A 205 12.64 10.31 -8.34
CA GLY A 205 12.06 11.56 -7.87
C GLY A 205 12.31 11.74 -6.39
N GLY A 206 12.55 12.98 -5.98
CA GLY A 206 12.98 13.29 -4.61
C GLY A 206 12.56 14.67 -4.14
N LEU A 207 13.31 15.14 -3.14
CA LEU A 207 13.09 16.45 -2.50
C LEU A 207 13.61 17.64 -3.34
N ASP A 208 14.11 17.38 -4.54
CA ASP A 208 14.67 18.38 -5.45
C ASP A 208 13.70 18.80 -6.57
N HIS A 209 12.48 18.25 -6.56
CA HIS A 209 11.39 18.59 -7.47
C HIS A 209 11.66 18.21 -8.94
N LYS A 210 12.74 17.47 -9.21
CA LYS A 210 13.16 17.05 -10.54
C LYS A 210 13.06 15.54 -10.69
N ILE A 211 12.67 15.09 -11.87
CA ILE A 211 12.71 13.67 -12.21
C ILE A 211 14.04 13.41 -12.89
N HIS A 212 14.87 12.54 -12.31
CA HIS A 212 16.12 12.11 -12.93
C HIS A 212 15.89 10.82 -13.69
N ILE A 213 16.25 10.81 -14.97
CA ILE A 213 16.16 9.63 -15.83
C ILE A 213 17.55 9.02 -15.99
N TYR A 214 17.63 7.72 -15.74
CA TYR A 214 18.81 6.91 -15.95
C TYR A 214 18.48 5.74 -16.88
N CYS A 215 19.41 5.39 -17.75
CA CYS A 215 19.29 4.26 -18.66
C CYS A 215 20.45 3.31 -18.45
N GLY A 216 20.19 2.02 -18.49
CA GLY A 216 21.20 0.98 -18.35
C GLY A 216 20.84 -0.24 -19.17
N ASP A 217 21.81 -1.11 -19.43
CA ASP A 217 21.55 -2.44 -19.96
C ASP A 217 21.17 -3.41 -18.83
N LYS A 218 20.87 -4.67 -19.18
CA LYS A 218 20.64 -5.75 -18.21
C LYS A 218 21.86 -6.08 -17.35
N SER A 219 23.06 -5.57 -17.66
CA SER A 219 24.22 -5.69 -16.77
C SER A 219 24.07 -4.78 -15.53
N GLY A 220 23.06 -3.90 -15.50
CA GLY A 220 22.76 -3.03 -14.38
C GLY A 220 23.63 -1.77 -14.31
N LYS A 221 24.41 -1.47 -15.36
CA LYS A 221 25.21 -0.23 -15.40
C LYS A 221 24.34 0.95 -15.88
N PHE A 222 23.59 1.53 -14.96
CA PHE A 222 22.78 2.73 -15.22
C PHE A 222 23.62 4.02 -15.32
N ILE A 223 23.36 4.81 -16.34
CA ILE A 223 24.00 6.13 -16.58
C ILE A 223 22.90 7.19 -16.64
N LYS A 224 23.18 8.38 -16.08
CA LYS A 224 22.24 9.50 -16.12
C LYS A 224 22.00 9.93 -17.58
N ALA A 225 20.74 9.91 -18.00
CA ALA A 225 20.32 10.26 -19.34
C ALA A 225 19.89 11.74 -19.42
N CYS A 226 18.90 12.15 -18.60
CA CYS A 226 18.39 13.52 -18.57
C CYS A 226 17.68 13.87 -17.25
N GLU A 227 17.25 15.13 -17.12
CA GLU A 227 16.39 15.62 -16.03
C GLU A 227 15.08 16.17 -16.62
N LEU A 228 13.93 15.80 -16.03
CA LEU A 228 12.64 16.39 -16.35
C LEU A 228 12.29 17.43 -15.28
N LYS A 229 12.01 18.65 -15.73
CA LYS A 229 11.66 19.80 -14.88
C LYS A 229 10.22 20.19 -15.14
N GLY A 230 9.49 20.51 -14.07
CA GLY A 230 8.11 20.99 -14.19
C GLY A 230 7.37 21.03 -12.86
N HIS A 231 7.61 20.07 -11.98
CA HIS A 231 7.09 20.13 -10.61
C HIS A 231 7.76 21.27 -9.82
N SER A 232 6.98 21.91 -8.94
CA SER A 232 7.44 22.99 -8.08
C SER A 232 7.61 22.56 -6.62
N ASP A 233 7.26 21.32 -6.29
CA ASP A 233 7.46 20.74 -4.96
C ASP A 233 7.85 19.25 -5.05
N TRP A 234 8.04 18.57 -3.90
CA TRP A 234 8.64 17.23 -3.83
C TRP A 234 7.87 16.22 -4.67
N ILE A 235 8.60 15.41 -5.43
CA ILE A 235 8.01 14.29 -6.16
C ILE A 235 7.73 13.17 -5.16
N ARG A 236 6.50 12.67 -5.17
CA ARG A 236 6.03 11.65 -4.21
C ARG A 236 5.85 10.29 -4.83
N SER A 237 5.44 10.20 -6.09
CA SER A 237 5.28 8.94 -6.81
C SER A 237 5.60 9.07 -8.30
N LEU A 238 6.10 7.98 -8.86
CA LEU A 238 6.50 7.84 -10.25
C LEU A 238 6.05 6.47 -10.73
N ASP A 239 5.46 6.41 -11.92
CA ASP A 239 5.05 5.14 -12.47
C ASP A 239 5.12 5.11 -14.01
N PHE A 240 5.93 4.20 -14.56
CA PHE A 240 6.03 3.99 -16.00
C PHE A 240 4.87 3.14 -16.51
N SER A 241 4.25 3.52 -17.62
CA SER A 241 3.35 2.63 -18.35
C SER A 241 4.11 1.43 -18.93
N LEU A 242 3.38 0.42 -19.36
CA LEU A 242 3.87 -0.52 -20.35
C LEU A 242 3.87 0.13 -21.73
N PRO A 243 4.62 -0.42 -22.69
CA PRO A 243 4.60 0.07 -24.06
C PRO A 243 3.17 0.02 -24.60
N VAL A 244 2.56 1.18 -24.89
CA VAL A 244 1.21 1.26 -25.46
C VAL A 244 1.34 1.41 -26.96
N ALA A 245 0.72 0.50 -27.73
CA ALA A 245 0.59 0.63 -29.17
C ALA A 245 -0.59 1.55 -29.48
N ILE A 246 -0.31 2.81 -29.85
CA ILE A 246 -1.35 3.78 -30.26
C ILE A 246 -1.54 3.75 -31.79
N SER A 247 -0.56 3.21 -32.53
CA SER A 247 -0.64 2.92 -33.96
C SER A 247 0.16 1.64 -34.26
N SER A 248 -0.07 1.03 -35.43
CA SER A 248 0.48 -0.27 -35.82
C SER A 248 2.01 -0.34 -35.90
N GLU A 249 2.76 0.74 -35.65
CA GLU A 249 4.23 0.77 -35.82
C GLU A 249 5.05 1.39 -34.68
N LYS A 250 4.46 2.12 -33.70
CA LYS A 250 5.27 2.77 -32.64
C LYS A 250 4.72 2.53 -31.23
N HIS A 251 5.61 2.08 -30.35
CA HIS A 251 5.34 1.92 -28.94
C HIS A 251 5.76 3.17 -28.16
N ASN A 252 4.81 3.85 -27.54
CA ASN A 252 5.11 4.98 -26.68
C ASN A 252 5.25 4.49 -25.23
N LEU A 253 6.27 5.01 -24.55
CA LEU A 253 6.43 4.83 -23.10
C LEU A 253 5.96 6.11 -22.41
N PHE A 254 5.09 5.97 -21.43
CA PHE A 254 4.65 7.08 -20.60
C PHE A 254 5.21 6.95 -19.19
N LEU A 255 5.49 8.08 -18.57
CA LEU A 255 5.78 8.18 -17.14
C LEU A 255 4.72 9.09 -16.52
N VAL A 256 4.08 8.67 -15.45
CA VAL A 256 3.28 9.57 -14.62
C VAL A 256 4.06 9.96 -13.38
N SER A 257 3.96 11.22 -12.97
CA SER A 257 4.56 11.73 -11.73
C SER A 257 3.54 12.52 -10.91
N SER A 258 3.62 12.39 -9.58
CA SER A 258 2.84 13.19 -8.63
C SER A 258 3.73 13.95 -7.66
N SER A 259 3.21 15.05 -7.13
CA SER A 259 3.99 15.99 -6.32
C SER A 259 3.17 16.64 -5.21
N GLN A 260 3.89 17.18 -4.22
CA GLN A 260 3.33 18.07 -3.20
C GLN A 260 2.82 19.40 -3.77
N ASP A 261 3.13 19.72 -5.03
CA ASP A 261 2.54 20.86 -5.75
C ASP A 261 1.08 20.63 -6.18
N ARG A 262 0.47 19.50 -5.76
CA ARG A 262 -0.93 19.12 -6.02
C ARG A 262 -1.23 18.73 -7.46
N THR A 263 -0.20 18.63 -8.30
CA THR A 263 -0.36 18.29 -9.72
C THR A 263 0.14 16.88 -10.02
N ILE A 264 -0.42 16.32 -11.09
CA ILE A 264 0.05 15.09 -11.72
C ILE A 264 0.50 15.43 -13.13
N ARG A 265 1.65 14.92 -13.56
CA ARG A 265 2.20 15.16 -14.91
C ARG A 265 2.36 13.84 -15.64
N ILE A 266 1.95 13.82 -16.90
CA ILE A 266 2.15 12.70 -17.82
C ILE A 266 3.24 13.10 -18.80
N TRP A 267 4.32 12.33 -18.82
CA TRP A 267 5.48 12.52 -19.69
C TRP A 267 5.44 11.45 -20.77
N LYS A 268 5.52 11.86 -22.03
CA LYS A 268 5.54 10.96 -23.18
C LYS A 268 6.97 10.82 -23.69
N MET A 269 7.40 9.59 -23.94
CA MET A 269 8.70 9.28 -24.50
C MET A 269 8.51 8.63 -25.87
N ASP A 270 8.80 9.40 -26.91
CA ASP A 270 8.72 8.96 -28.30
C ASP A 270 10.08 8.41 -28.75
N SER A 271 10.09 7.20 -29.30
CA SER A 271 11.31 6.57 -29.83
C SER A 271 11.52 6.82 -31.33
N GLU A 272 12.76 7.15 -31.68
CA GLU A 272 13.24 7.23 -33.06
C GLU A 272 14.51 6.38 -33.21
N ALA A 273 14.56 5.52 -34.24
CA ALA A 273 15.75 4.74 -34.55
C ALA A 273 16.85 5.66 -35.10
N ILE A 274 18.09 5.47 -34.63
CA ILE A 274 19.23 6.26 -35.11
C ILE A 274 19.66 5.69 -36.46
N SER A 275 19.26 6.33 -37.56
CA SER A 275 19.74 5.97 -38.90
C SER A 275 21.21 6.39 -39.08
N SER A 276 22.01 5.52 -39.71
CA SER A 276 23.46 5.62 -39.88
C SER A 276 23.92 6.70 -40.88
N GLY A 277 23.25 7.85 -40.92
CA GLY A 277 23.58 8.95 -41.83
C GLY A 277 22.89 10.26 -41.46
N SER A 278 23.68 11.17 -40.88
CA SER A 278 23.50 12.64 -40.92
C SER A 278 22.63 13.42 -39.92
N THR A 279 21.89 12.84 -38.95
CA THR A 279 20.99 13.66 -38.11
C THR A 279 21.46 13.98 -36.68
N ALA A 280 22.47 13.29 -36.14
CA ALA A 280 22.93 13.54 -34.76
C ALA A 280 23.71 14.86 -34.59
N GLN A 281 24.38 15.35 -35.63
CA GLN A 281 25.13 16.62 -35.58
C GLN A 281 24.28 17.85 -35.96
N LEU A 282 23.20 17.67 -36.73
CA LEU A 282 22.35 18.77 -37.22
C LEU A 282 21.31 19.26 -36.19
N ARG A 283 20.85 18.42 -35.25
CA ARG A 283 19.91 18.85 -34.18
C ARG A 283 20.59 19.60 -33.03
N LYS A 284 21.93 19.62 -32.93
CA LYS A 284 22.65 20.34 -31.89
C LYS A 284 22.62 21.88 -32.03
N ALA A 285 22.23 22.38 -33.21
CA ALA A 285 22.26 23.81 -33.54
C ALA A 285 20.91 24.55 -33.40
N ASN A 286 19.78 23.85 -33.25
CA ASN A 286 18.43 24.46 -33.20
C ASN A 286 17.82 24.49 -31.77
N ILE A 287 18.64 24.38 -30.73
CA ILE A 287 18.23 24.02 -29.36
C ILE A 287 17.52 25.13 -28.57
N GLU A 288 17.46 26.38 -29.03
CA GLU A 288 17.10 27.47 -28.10
C GLU A 288 15.60 27.78 -27.96
N MET A 289 14.72 27.33 -28.87
CA MET A 289 13.30 27.74 -28.83
C MET A 289 12.28 26.60 -28.94
N THR A 290 12.59 25.47 -29.60
CA THR A 290 11.71 24.28 -29.64
C THR A 290 11.90 23.33 -28.46
N SER A 291 13.02 23.43 -27.75
CA SER A 291 13.36 22.59 -26.59
C SER A 291 12.45 22.79 -25.38
N TYR A 292 11.75 23.93 -25.29
CA TYR A 292 10.79 24.20 -24.21
C TYR A 292 9.52 23.36 -24.34
N ILE A 293 9.09 23.05 -25.57
CA ILE A 293 7.85 22.28 -25.83
C ILE A 293 8.17 20.79 -25.94
N GLU A 294 9.26 20.44 -26.63
CA GLU A 294 9.59 19.04 -26.90
C GLU A 294 10.35 18.36 -25.76
N GLY A 295 10.96 19.12 -24.84
CA GLY A 295 11.71 18.62 -23.69
C GLY A 295 13.06 17.95 -24.05
N PRO A 296 13.69 17.21 -23.11
CA PRO A 296 15.03 16.65 -23.33
C PRO A 296 15.04 15.42 -24.24
N LEU A 297 16.09 15.32 -25.07
CA LEU A 297 16.43 14.14 -25.87
C LEU A 297 17.49 13.31 -25.15
N PHE A 298 17.34 11.98 -25.12
CA PHE A 298 18.40 11.07 -24.68
C PHE A 298 18.55 9.86 -25.60
N VAL A 299 19.68 9.16 -25.49
CA VAL A 299 19.97 7.96 -26.28
C VAL A 299 20.16 6.77 -25.34
N ALA A 300 19.54 5.64 -25.69
CA ALA A 300 19.75 4.36 -25.02
C ALA A 300 19.98 3.28 -26.09
N GLY A 301 21.18 2.70 -26.09
CA GLY A 301 21.60 1.78 -27.15
C GLY A 301 21.61 2.46 -28.53
N SER A 302 20.88 1.88 -29.49
CA SER A 302 20.74 2.39 -30.87
C SER A 302 19.49 3.23 -31.11
N THR A 303 18.79 3.64 -30.04
CA THR A 303 17.51 4.34 -30.12
C THR A 303 17.60 5.68 -29.39
N SER A 304 17.09 6.74 -30.02
CA SER A 304 16.92 8.06 -29.40
C SER A 304 15.49 8.23 -28.90
N TYR A 305 15.33 8.85 -27.74
CA TYR A 305 14.05 9.08 -27.07
C TYR A 305 13.86 10.57 -26.81
N GLN A 306 12.77 11.14 -27.34
CA GLN A 306 12.36 12.51 -27.10
C GLN A 306 11.31 12.53 -25.99
N VAL A 307 11.54 13.30 -24.91
CA VAL A 307 10.63 13.36 -23.76
C VAL A 307 9.86 14.67 -23.74
N SER A 308 8.56 14.62 -23.96
CA SER A 308 7.66 15.78 -23.90
C SER A 308 6.66 15.68 -22.75
N LEU A 309 6.14 16.81 -22.28
CA LEU A 309 5.00 16.84 -21.37
C LEU A 309 3.72 16.64 -22.20
N GLU A 310 3.01 15.54 -21.95
CA GLU A 310 1.76 15.22 -22.66
C GLU A 310 0.56 15.89 -22.00
N SER A 311 0.40 15.72 -20.68
CA SER A 311 -0.71 16.31 -19.93
C SER A 311 -0.31 16.74 -18.53
N LEU A 312 -1.02 17.76 -18.04
CA LEU A 312 -1.01 18.21 -16.65
C LEU A 312 -2.41 17.99 -16.07
N LEU A 313 -2.52 17.11 -15.07
CA LEU A 313 -3.78 16.84 -14.38
C LEU A 313 -3.83 17.65 -13.08
N VAL A 314 -4.92 18.38 -12.92
CA VAL A 314 -5.21 19.23 -11.76
C VAL A 314 -6.61 18.91 -11.28
N GLY A 315 -6.77 18.66 -9.99
CA GLY A 315 -8.07 18.39 -9.37
C GLY A 315 -8.01 17.99 -7.90
N HIS A 316 -6.85 17.55 -7.41
CA HIS A 316 -6.61 17.40 -5.98
C HIS A 316 -6.39 18.75 -5.30
N GLU A 317 -6.91 18.90 -4.08
CA GLU A 317 -6.85 20.15 -3.30
C GLU A 317 -5.64 20.19 -2.35
N ASP A 318 -4.92 19.07 -2.20
CA ASP A 318 -3.76 18.91 -1.35
C ASP A 318 -2.70 18.00 -2.02
N TRP A 319 -1.63 17.67 -1.29
CA TRP A 319 -0.49 16.90 -1.78
C TRP A 319 -0.88 15.56 -2.39
N VAL A 320 -0.43 15.29 -3.62
CA VAL A 320 -0.67 14.01 -4.29
C VAL A 320 0.46 13.05 -3.98
N TYR A 321 0.21 12.13 -3.04
CA TYR A 321 1.23 11.22 -2.53
C TYR A 321 1.52 10.04 -3.45
N SER A 322 0.53 9.56 -4.20
CA SER A 322 0.71 8.41 -5.09
C SER A 322 0.03 8.57 -6.43
N VAL A 323 0.65 7.99 -7.45
CA VAL A 323 0.10 7.80 -8.80
C VAL A 323 0.51 6.44 -9.33
N GLU A 324 -0.40 5.75 -10.00
CA GLU A 324 -0.17 4.44 -10.57
C GLU A 324 -1.01 4.20 -11.83
N TRP A 325 -0.39 3.71 -12.90
CA TRP A 325 -1.11 3.23 -14.08
C TRP A 325 -1.91 1.97 -13.75
N GLN A 326 -3.13 1.88 -14.29
CA GLN A 326 -3.93 0.67 -14.21
C GLN A 326 -3.12 -0.52 -14.77
N PRO A 327 -3.03 -1.66 -14.06
CA PRO A 327 -2.29 -2.83 -14.52
C PRO A 327 -2.80 -3.34 -15.87
N PRO A 328 -1.94 -4.00 -16.65
CA PRO A 328 -2.35 -4.55 -17.93
C PRO A 328 -3.31 -5.73 -17.76
N THR A 329 -4.20 -5.87 -18.73
CA THR A 329 -5.16 -6.98 -18.82
C THR A 329 -4.91 -7.77 -20.10
N VAL A 330 -5.35 -9.03 -20.12
CA VAL A 330 -5.30 -9.89 -21.30
C VAL A 330 -6.61 -9.73 -22.05
N LEU A 331 -6.56 -9.26 -23.29
CA LEU A 331 -7.74 -9.21 -24.14
C LEU A 331 -8.00 -10.59 -24.79
N PRO A 332 -9.25 -10.88 -25.22
CA PRO A 332 -9.55 -12.03 -26.05
C PRO A 332 -8.65 -12.01 -27.30
N GLY A 333 -7.77 -13.01 -27.46
CA GLY A 333 -6.69 -13.00 -28.45
C GLY A 333 -5.28 -13.08 -27.85
N ASN A 334 -5.17 -13.08 -26.51
CA ASN A 334 -3.91 -13.21 -25.76
C ASN A 334 -2.96 -12.00 -25.89
N GLU A 335 -3.47 -10.87 -26.38
CA GLU A 335 -2.75 -9.61 -26.44
C GLU A 335 -2.78 -8.88 -25.10
N ALA A 336 -1.62 -8.38 -24.72
CA ALA A 336 -1.41 -7.56 -23.54
C ALA A 336 -1.86 -6.13 -23.81
N HIS A 337 -2.85 -5.65 -23.08
CA HIS A 337 -3.30 -4.26 -23.20
C HIS A 337 -3.32 -3.58 -21.83
N GLN A 338 -2.65 -2.43 -21.74
CA GLN A 338 -2.76 -1.55 -20.59
C GLN A 338 -3.73 -0.42 -20.89
N ALA A 339 -4.77 -0.28 -20.07
CA ALA A 339 -5.69 0.83 -20.19
C ALA A 339 -4.98 2.16 -19.90
N MET A 340 -5.31 3.20 -20.67
CA MET A 340 -4.90 4.59 -20.38
C MET A 340 -5.69 5.13 -19.19
N SER A 341 -5.37 4.62 -18.00
CA SER A 341 -6.05 4.97 -16.77
C SER A 341 -5.04 5.08 -15.64
N ILE A 342 -5.15 6.15 -14.87
CA ILE A 342 -4.22 6.48 -13.79
C ILE A 342 -5.02 6.60 -12.51
N LEU A 343 -4.57 5.95 -11.45
CA LEU A 343 -5.06 6.15 -10.10
C LEU A 343 -4.16 7.13 -9.39
N SER A 344 -4.76 7.99 -8.58
CA SER A 344 -4.06 8.92 -7.70
C SER A 344 -4.67 8.89 -6.32
N ALA A 345 -3.85 9.12 -5.29
CA ALA A 345 -4.30 9.28 -3.91
C ALA A 345 -3.60 10.48 -3.26
N SER A 346 -4.36 11.26 -2.49
CA SER A 346 -3.96 12.57 -2.01
C SER A 346 -4.27 12.78 -0.53
N MET A 347 -3.59 13.76 0.06
CA MET A 347 -3.83 14.22 1.42
C MET A 347 -5.21 14.88 1.60
N ASP A 348 -5.90 15.20 0.50
CA ASP A 348 -7.28 15.71 0.50
C ASP A 348 -8.35 14.65 0.81
N LYS A 349 -7.93 13.41 1.17
CA LYS A 349 -8.80 12.27 1.53
C LYS A 349 -9.54 11.67 0.35
N MET A 350 -9.13 11.98 -0.87
CA MET A 350 -9.72 11.45 -2.09
C MET A 350 -8.72 10.62 -2.89
N MET A 351 -9.26 9.63 -3.58
CA MET A 351 -8.62 8.99 -4.72
C MET A 351 -9.37 9.36 -5.99
N MET A 352 -8.62 9.60 -7.05
CA MET A 352 -9.18 9.91 -8.38
C MET A 352 -8.66 8.93 -9.42
N ILE A 353 -9.56 8.49 -10.31
CA ILE A 353 -9.19 7.74 -11.51
C ILE A 353 -9.32 8.63 -12.73
N TRP A 354 -8.18 8.89 -13.37
CA TRP A 354 -8.05 9.73 -14.56
C TRP A 354 -8.08 8.86 -15.82
N ARG A 355 -8.82 9.31 -16.82
CA ARG A 355 -8.92 8.66 -18.14
C ARG A 355 -9.07 9.71 -19.24
N PRO A 356 -8.53 9.48 -20.46
CA PRO A 356 -8.85 10.31 -21.60
C PRO A 356 -10.32 10.11 -21.98
N GLU A 357 -11.03 11.20 -22.16
CA GLU A 357 -12.40 11.21 -22.66
C GLU A 357 -12.43 10.66 -24.10
N LYS A 358 -13.39 9.77 -24.40
CA LYS A 358 -13.44 9.04 -25.68
C LYS A 358 -13.47 9.93 -26.93
N ASN A 359 -14.09 11.10 -26.84
CA ASN A 359 -14.30 11.97 -28.00
C ASN A 359 -13.17 12.99 -28.20
N THR A 360 -12.65 13.56 -27.12
CA THR A 360 -11.68 14.66 -27.17
C THR A 360 -10.25 14.20 -26.92
N GLY A 361 -10.06 13.03 -26.29
CA GLY A 361 -8.76 12.57 -25.79
C GLY A 361 -8.28 13.34 -24.55
N LEU A 362 -9.04 14.33 -24.06
CA LEU A 362 -8.67 15.11 -22.88
C LEU A 362 -8.79 14.27 -21.62
N TRP A 363 -7.78 14.35 -20.76
CA TRP A 363 -7.81 13.67 -19.48
C TRP A 363 -8.84 14.28 -18.53
N ILE A 364 -9.76 13.45 -18.06
CA ILE A 364 -10.79 13.82 -17.10
C ILE A 364 -10.71 12.93 -15.86
N ASN A 365 -11.16 13.46 -14.73
CA ASN A 365 -11.44 12.65 -13.56
C ASN A 365 -12.75 11.89 -13.78
N SER A 366 -12.63 10.57 -13.94
CA SER A 366 -13.77 9.67 -14.22
C SER A 366 -14.39 9.06 -12.98
N VAL A 367 -13.64 8.95 -11.88
CA VAL A 367 -14.09 8.33 -10.64
C VAL A 367 -13.43 9.04 -9.48
N THR A 368 -14.22 9.41 -8.49
CA THR A 368 -13.75 9.96 -7.22
C THR A 368 -14.31 9.13 -6.07
N VAL A 369 -13.43 8.59 -5.23
CA VAL A 369 -13.79 7.91 -3.97
C VAL A 369 -12.99 8.51 -2.83
N GLY A 370 -13.47 8.38 -1.61
CA GLY A 370 -12.77 8.91 -0.45
C GLY A 370 -13.59 8.83 0.82
N GLU A 371 -13.11 9.49 1.87
CA GLU A 371 -13.80 9.56 3.15
C GLU A 371 -14.32 10.97 3.42
N LEU A 372 -15.62 11.08 3.72
CA LEU A 372 -16.26 12.36 4.09
C LEU A 372 -16.09 12.71 5.59
N SER A 373 -15.34 11.90 6.34
CA SER A 373 -15.16 12.09 7.77
C SER A 373 -14.26 13.30 8.08
N HIS A 374 -14.70 14.11 9.04
CA HIS A 374 -13.94 15.25 9.53
C HIS A 374 -12.70 14.83 10.35
N SER A 375 -12.68 13.61 10.90
CA SER A 375 -11.57 13.10 11.73
C SER A 375 -10.54 12.28 10.93
N ALA A 376 -10.84 11.94 9.68
CA ALA A 376 -9.91 11.22 8.82
C ALA A 376 -8.87 12.18 8.24
N LEU A 377 -7.61 11.74 8.28
CA LEU A 377 -6.50 12.37 7.57
C LEU A 377 -6.38 11.72 6.17
N GLY A 378 -5.68 12.38 5.24
CA GLY A 378 -5.67 11.92 3.85
C GLY A 378 -4.87 10.65 3.58
N PHE A 379 -4.80 10.28 2.31
CA PHE A 379 -4.20 9.03 1.84
C PHE A 379 -2.73 9.18 1.51
N TYR A 380 -1.93 8.20 1.92
CA TYR A 380 -0.52 8.09 1.57
C TYR A 380 -0.29 7.29 0.28
N GLY A 381 -1.11 6.30 -0.02
CA GLY A 381 -0.94 5.47 -1.20
C GLY A 381 -2.24 4.96 -1.75
N GLY A 382 -2.28 4.78 -3.07
CA GLY A 382 -3.36 4.17 -3.82
C GLY A 382 -2.83 3.09 -4.74
N HIS A 383 -3.47 1.91 -4.70
CA HIS A 383 -3.01 0.74 -5.41
C HIS A 383 -4.15 0.04 -6.14
N TRP A 384 -3.93 -0.27 -7.41
CA TRP A 384 -4.79 -1.18 -8.15
C TRP A 384 -4.62 -2.64 -7.72
N GLN A 385 -5.74 -3.35 -7.69
CA GLN A 385 -5.75 -4.81 -7.80
C GLN A 385 -5.17 -5.23 -9.17
N PRO A 386 -4.46 -6.37 -9.29
CA PRO A 386 -3.91 -6.81 -10.57
C PRO A 386 -4.90 -6.94 -11.73
N ASP A 387 -6.20 -7.13 -11.46
CA ASP A 387 -7.25 -7.19 -12.49
C ASP A 387 -7.84 -5.81 -12.86
N GLY A 388 -7.42 -4.74 -12.16
CA GLY A 388 -7.92 -3.39 -12.35
C GLY A 388 -9.36 -3.15 -11.87
N LYS A 389 -9.99 -4.09 -11.16
CA LYS A 389 -11.40 -4.00 -10.71
C LYS A 389 -11.56 -3.51 -9.28
N SER A 390 -10.48 -3.37 -8.53
CA SER A 390 -10.52 -2.82 -7.18
C SER A 390 -9.32 -1.92 -6.94
N ILE A 391 -9.53 -0.95 -6.06
CA ILE A 391 -8.53 0.01 -5.63
C ILE A 391 -8.45 -0.01 -4.11
N LEU A 392 -7.23 0.11 -3.58
CA LEU A 392 -6.92 0.13 -2.16
C LEU A 392 -6.20 1.43 -1.83
N ALA A 393 -6.64 2.12 -0.79
CA ALA A 393 -5.90 3.20 -0.15
C ALA A 393 -5.38 2.77 1.22
N HIS A 394 -4.28 3.39 1.65
CA HIS A 394 -3.91 3.48 3.05
C HIS A 394 -3.80 4.93 3.49
N ASP A 395 -4.36 5.23 4.66
CA ASP A 395 -4.42 6.58 5.20
C ASP A 395 -3.20 6.92 6.08
N TYR A 396 -3.14 8.17 6.52
CA TYR A 396 -2.17 8.63 7.51
C TYR A 396 -2.27 7.88 8.84
N GLY A 397 -3.47 7.43 9.23
CA GLY A 397 -3.74 6.69 10.46
C GLY A 397 -3.51 5.18 10.36
N GLY A 398 -2.84 4.70 9.31
CA GLY A 398 -2.56 3.28 9.10
C GLY A 398 -3.78 2.40 8.82
N SER A 399 -4.95 2.98 8.57
CA SER A 399 -6.16 2.29 8.13
C SER A 399 -6.12 2.02 6.64
N PHE A 400 -6.84 0.99 6.21
CA PHE A 400 -7.05 0.69 4.80
C PHE A 400 -8.46 1.09 4.38
N HIS A 401 -8.64 1.41 3.10
CA HIS A 401 -9.93 1.61 2.48
C HIS A 401 -9.91 0.95 1.11
N MET A 402 -10.93 0.19 0.75
CA MET A 402 -10.96 -0.52 -0.53
C MET A 402 -12.29 -0.31 -1.21
N TRP A 403 -12.26 -0.08 -2.52
CA TRP A 403 -13.44 0.03 -3.36
C TRP A 403 -13.34 -0.92 -4.53
N ARG A 404 -14.48 -1.47 -4.95
CA ARG A 404 -14.58 -2.39 -6.09
C ARG A 404 -15.55 -1.83 -7.11
N ASP A 405 -15.15 -1.91 -8.37
CA ASP A 405 -16.03 -1.65 -9.49
C ASP A 405 -17.06 -2.79 -9.63
N VAL A 406 -18.33 -2.48 -9.40
CA VAL A 406 -19.48 -3.39 -9.51
C VAL A 406 -20.19 -3.27 -10.86
N GLY A 407 -19.73 -2.38 -11.77
CA GLY A 407 -20.23 -2.28 -13.14
C GLY A 407 -21.68 -1.81 -13.29
N LEU A 408 -22.20 -1.08 -12.31
CA LEU A 408 -23.52 -0.42 -12.39
C LEU A 408 -23.40 0.89 -13.20
N ASP A 409 -24.50 1.53 -13.58
CA ASP A 409 -24.45 2.86 -14.26
C ASP A 409 -24.38 4.03 -13.26
N SER A 410 -24.72 3.77 -12.00
CA SER A 410 -24.60 4.68 -10.85
C SER A 410 -23.97 3.94 -9.67
N GLU A 411 -23.12 4.60 -8.88
CA GLU A 411 -22.41 4.01 -7.73
C GLU A 411 -21.52 2.82 -8.08
N ASN A 412 -20.79 2.93 -9.20
CA ASN A 412 -19.98 1.84 -9.72
C ASN A 412 -18.90 1.37 -8.73
N TRP A 413 -18.47 2.23 -7.81
CA TRP A 413 -17.40 1.92 -6.87
C TRP A 413 -17.92 1.76 -5.44
N GLN A 414 -18.06 0.51 -5.00
CA GLN A 414 -18.61 0.19 -3.68
C GLN A 414 -17.51 -0.15 -2.66
N PRO A 415 -17.61 0.33 -1.41
CA PRO A 415 -16.65 0.03 -0.36
C PRO A 415 -16.64 -1.47 -0.04
N GLN A 416 -15.45 -1.97 0.26
CA GLN A 416 -15.20 -3.38 0.56
C GLN A 416 -14.62 -3.54 1.97
N ILE A 417 -14.72 -4.75 2.50
CA ILE A 417 -14.17 -5.06 3.82
C ILE A 417 -12.64 -5.15 3.74
N VAL A 418 -11.98 -4.54 4.73
CA VAL A 418 -10.53 -4.45 4.86
C VAL A 418 -10.11 -4.82 6.29
N PRO A 419 -8.86 -5.25 6.50
CA PRO A 419 -8.33 -5.48 7.83
C PRO A 419 -8.20 -4.17 8.60
N SER A 420 -8.20 -4.28 9.93
CA SER A 420 -8.00 -3.16 10.83
C SER A 420 -7.17 -3.58 12.04
N GLY A 421 -6.50 -2.61 12.66
CA GLY A 421 -5.74 -2.76 13.89
C GLY A 421 -4.88 -1.53 14.18
N HIS A 422 -4.15 -1.57 15.28
CA HIS A 422 -3.33 -0.45 15.72
C HIS A 422 -2.10 -0.27 14.83
N PHE A 423 -1.78 0.98 14.47
CA PHE A 423 -0.57 1.32 13.69
C PHE A 423 0.66 1.58 14.57
N ALA A 424 0.47 1.72 15.88
CA ALA A 424 1.53 1.86 16.88
C ALA A 424 1.51 0.69 17.88
N PRO A 425 2.50 0.58 18.79
CA PRO A 425 2.54 -0.49 19.79
C PRO A 425 1.24 -0.61 20.59
N VAL A 426 0.76 -1.84 20.74
CA VAL A 426 -0.33 -2.18 21.65
C VAL A 426 0.27 -2.28 23.05
N SER A 427 -0.23 -1.47 23.96
CA SER A 427 0.30 -1.35 25.32
C SER A 427 -0.41 -2.30 26.29
N ASP A 428 -1.70 -2.54 26.08
CA ASP A 428 -2.51 -3.41 26.92
C ASP A 428 -3.74 -3.96 26.18
N LEU A 429 -4.28 -5.09 26.65
CA LEU A 429 -5.49 -5.72 26.13
C LEU A 429 -6.25 -6.45 27.24
N THR A 430 -7.58 -6.44 27.15
CA THR A 430 -8.44 -7.15 28.09
C THR A 430 -9.65 -7.74 27.37
N TRP A 431 -10.02 -8.96 27.77
CA TRP A 431 -11.28 -9.56 27.37
C TRP A 431 -12.45 -8.89 28.08
N ALA A 432 -13.57 -8.73 27.38
CA ALA A 432 -14.84 -8.51 28.05
C ALA A 432 -15.14 -9.70 28.97
N ARG A 433 -15.81 -9.47 30.11
CA ARG A 433 -16.08 -10.53 31.09
C ARG A 433 -16.85 -11.71 30.51
N SER A 434 -17.73 -11.46 29.54
CA SER A 434 -18.49 -12.50 28.82
C SER A 434 -17.65 -13.28 27.80
N GLY A 435 -16.41 -12.86 27.53
CA GLY A 435 -15.54 -13.44 26.50
C GLY A 435 -15.97 -13.12 25.06
N GLN A 436 -16.99 -12.26 24.88
CA GLN A 436 -17.62 -12.02 23.57
C GLN A 436 -16.81 -11.11 22.67
N TYR A 437 -15.97 -10.24 23.24
CA TYR A 437 -15.14 -9.31 22.50
C TYR A 437 -13.87 -8.98 23.29
N LEU A 438 -12.87 -8.49 22.57
CA LEU A 438 -11.59 -8.04 23.09
C LEU A 438 -11.50 -6.52 22.96
N LEU A 439 -10.99 -5.85 24.00
CA LEU A 439 -10.63 -4.44 23.97
C LEU A 439 -9.11 -4.31 24.03
N SER A 440 -8.53 -3.53 23.12
CA SER A 440 -7.10 -3.19 23.14
C SER A 440 -6.89 -1.69 23.18
N VAL A 441 -5.72 -1.29 23.69
CA VAL A 441 -5.27 0.09 23.74
C VAL A 441 -3.85 0.23 23.23
N SER A 442 -3.51 1.39 22.70
CA SER A 442 -2.26 1.59 21.99
C SER A 442 -1.73 3.01 22.10
N HIS A 443 -0.43 3.14 21.85
CA HIS A 443 0.26 4.40 21.56
C HIS A 443 -0.20 5.05 20.24
N ASP A 444 -1.09 4.39 19.49
CA ASP A 444 -1.79 5.00 18.35
C ASP A 444 -2.93 5.93 18.81
N GLN A 445 -3.07 6.10 20.12
CA GLN A 445 -4.01 6.98 20.82
C GLN A 445 -5.46 6.53 20.68
N THR A 446 -5.69 5.27 20.31
CA THR A 446 -7.03 4.69 20.18
C THR A 446 -7.23 3.51 21.11
N THR A 447 -8.50 3.29 21.46
CA THR A 447 -8.98 2.01 21.97
C THR A 447 -9.79 1.32 20.88
N ARG A 448 -9.66 0.00 20.76
CA ARG A 448 -10.32 -0.77 19.69
C ARG A 448 -10.99 -2.00 20.25
N ILE A 449 -12.22 -2.23 19.81
CA ILE A 449 -12.97 -3.43 20.14
C ILE A 449 -12.98 -4.38 18.95
N PHE A 450 -12.60 -5.64 19.21
CA PHE A 450 -12.65 -6.74 18.25
C PHE A 450 -13.62 -7.82 18.71
N ALA A 451 -14.48 -8.30 17.80
CA ALA A 451 -15.47 -9.32 18.09
C ALA A 451 -15.62 -10.31 16.94
N PRO A 452 -16.10 -11.54 17.19
CA PRO A 452 -16.49 -12.45 16.13
C PRO A 452 -17.70 -11.88 15.39
N TRP A 453 -17.58 -11.79 14.07
CA TRP A 453 -18.61 -11.35 13.16
C TRP A 453 -19.05 -12.51 12.27
N ARG A 454 -20.36 -12.73 12.19
CA ARG A 454 -20.95 -13.76 11.33
C ARG A 454 -21.69 -13.09 10.18
N ASN A 455 -21.27 -13.40 8.96
CA ASN A 455 -21.93 -12.88 7.77
C ASN A 455 -23.28 -13.60 7.59
N GLN A 456 -24.39 -12.85 7.54
CA GLN A 456 -25.72 -13.41 7.29
C GLN A 456 -25.92 -13.84 5.83
N VAL A 457 -25.08 -13.36 4.89
CA VAL A 457 -25.29 -13.53 3.43
C VAL A 457 -24.67 -14.82 2.88
N ASN A 458 -23.61 -15.34 3.51
CA ASN A 458 -22.99 -16.62 3.13
C ASN A 458 -23.04 -17.59 4.33
N PRO A 459 -24.02 -18.50 4.39
CA PRO A 459 -24.23 -19.42 5.51
C PRO A 459 -23.24 -20.60 5.48
N GLY A 460 -21.95 -20.32 5.27
CA GLY A 460 -20.89 -21.20 5.75
C GLY A 460 -20.52 -20.73 7.15
N ASP A 461 -20.42 -21.63 8.12
CA ASP A 461 -20.11 -21.38 9.55
C ASP A 461 -18.76 -20.67 9.84
N MET A 462 -18.21 -19.89 8.91
CA MET A 462 -16.97 -19.16 9.07
C MET A 462 -17.17 -17.89 9.91
N ILE A 463 -16.64 -17.93 11.13
CA ILE A 463 -16.56 -16.80 12.05
C ILE A 463 -15.30 -16.00 11.73
N TYR A 464 -15.46 -14.72 11.39
CA TYR A 464 -14.36 -13.79 11.17
C TYR A 464 -14.27 -12.81 12.33
N TRP A 465 -13.08 -12.59 12.90
CA TRP A 465 -12.89 -11.52 13.87
C TRP A 465 -12.70 -10.19 13.15
N ARG A 466 -13.40 -9.15 13.61
CA ARG A 466 -13.34 -7.81 13.03
C ARG A 466 -13.33 -6.74 14.11
N GLU A 467 -12.76 -5.58 13.75
CA GLU A 467 -12.95 -4.37 14.55
C GLU A 467 -14.40 -3.89 14.39
N ILE A 468 -15.06 -3.64 15.51
CA ILE A 468 -16.48 -3.24 15.54
C ILE A 468 -16.70 -1.85 16.14
N ALA A 469 -15.71 -1.30 16.87
CA ALA A 469 -15.77 0.04 17.42
C ALA A 469 -14.39 0.58 17.80
N ARG A 470 -14.29 1.92 17.82
CA ARG A 470 -13.19 2.69 18.43
C ARG A 470 -13.74 3.56 19.56
N PRO A 471 -13.93 3.00 20.78
CA PRO A 471 -14.65 3.71 21.86
C PRO A 471 -14.01 5.02 22.31
N GLN A 472 -12.68 5.12 22.20
CA GLN A 472 -11.92 6.32 22.55
C GLN A 472 -10.86 6.58 21.49
N ILE A 473 -10.86 7.81 21.00
CA ILE A 473 -9.74 8.43 20.28
C ILE A 473 -9.25 9.55 21.20
N HIS A 474 -7.98 9.51 21.56
CA HIS A 474 -7.33 10.44 22.47
C HIS A 474 -6.27 11.27 21.71
N GLY A 475 -5.68 12.25 22.38
CA GLY A 475 -4.47 12.97 21.92
C GLY A 475 -3.19 12.54 22.64
N HIS A 476 -3.30 11.54 23.52
CA HIS A 476 -2.20 11.01 24.32
C HIS A 476 -2.12 9.49 24.21
N ASP A 477 -0.92 8.97 24.34
CA ASP A 477 -0.66 7.54 24.26
C ASP A 477 -1.36 6.82 25.41
N ILE A 478 -2.11 5.76 25.07
CA ILE A 478 -2.89 4.99 26.05
C ILE A 478 -2.03 3.82 26.50
N ASN A 479 -1.90 3.61 27.81
CA ASN A 479 -0.95 2.67 28.40
C ASN A 479 -1.62 1.45 29.05
N CYS A 480 -2.84 1.59 29.56
CA CYS A 480 -3.52 0.50 30.26
C CYS A 480 -5.03 0.59 30.14
N VAL A 481 -5.70 -0.57 30.28
CA VAL A 481 -7.15 -0.68 30.21
C VAL A 481 -7.68 -1.76 31.14
N ALA A 482 -8.83 -1.49 31.77
CA ALA A 482 -9.51 -2.49 32.59
C ALA A 482 -11.03 -2.36 32.48
N PHE A 483 -11.73 -3.48 32.37
CA PHE A 483 -13.19 -3.48 32.54
C PHE A 483 -13.55 -3.24 34.01
N ILE A 484 -14.56 -2.39 34.24
CA ILE A 484 -15.08 -2.17 35.59
C ILE A 484 -15.86 -3.41 36.03
N GLN A 485 -15.49 -3.98 37.17
CA GLN A 485 -16.20 -5.11 37.76
C GLN A 485 -17.54 -4.64 38.34
N GLY A 486 -18.66 -5.15 37.82
CA GLY A 486 -20.03 -4.82 38.24
C GLY A 486 -21.07 -5.59 37.43
N SER A 487 -22.36 -5.20 37.52
CA SER A 487 -23.42 -5.70 36.63
C SER A 487 -23.24 -5.11 35.22
N GLY A 488 -23.10 -5.98 34.23
CA GLY A 488 -22.97 -5.66 32.80
C GLY A 488 -21.53 -5.45 32.28
N ASN A 489 -21.33 -5.79 30.99
CA ASN A 489 -20.04 -5.74 30.27
C ASN A 489 -19.92 -4.53 29.34
N HIS A 490 -20.17 -3.35 29.87
CA HIS A 490 -20.33 -2.14 29.06
C HIS A 490 -19.51 -0.95 29.58
N ARG A 491 -18.71 -1.11 30.65
CA ARG A 491 -17.87 -0.03 31.18
C ARG A 491 -16.41 -0.42 31.32
N PHE A 492 -15.53 0.47 30.88
CA PHE A 492 -14.09 0.29 31.03
C PHE A 492 -13.41 1.58 31.50
N VAL A 493 -12.24 1.42 32.10
CA VAL A 493 -11.33 2.51 32.45
C VAL A 493 -10.10 2.42 31.56
N SER A 494 -9.64 3.56 31.05
CA SER A 494 -8.34 3.67 30.38
C SER A 494 -7.43 4.66 31.09
N GLY A 495 -6.13 4.34 31.10
CA GLY A 495 -5.06 5.22 31.55
C GLY A 495 -4.17 5.60 30.37
N ALA A 496 -3.92 6.90 30.21
CA ALA A 496 -3.04 7.46 29.18
C ALA A 496 -1.93 8.28 29.84
N ASP A 497 -1.04 8.89 29.04
CA ASP A 497 -0.02 9.83 29.55
C ASP A 497 -0.61 11.10 30.20
N GLU A 498 -1.93 11.27 30.12
CA GLU A 498 -2.70 12.24 30.89
C GLU A 498 -2.73 11.89 32.39
N LYS A 499 -2.86 12.91 33.25
CA LYS A 499 -2.94 12.72 34.72
C LYS A 499 -4.24 12.03 35.21
N VAL A 500 -5.25 11.87 34.35
CA VAL A 500 -6.60 11.44 34.73
C VAL A 500 -6.96 10.15 34.01
N SER A 501 -7.38 9.14 34.77
CA SER A 501 -8.00 7.93 34.21
C SER A 501 -9.43 8.24 33.79
N ARG A 502 -9.83 7.76 32.61
CA ARG A 502 -11.16 8.03 32.03
C ARG A 502 -12.02 6.78 32.10
N VAL A 503 -13.28 6.97 32.47
CA VAL A 503 -14.30 5.92 32.49
C VAL A 503 -15.21 6.10 31.28
N PHE A 504 -15.43 5.02 30.55
CA PHE A 504 -16.30 4.98 29.39
C PHE A 504 -17.45 4.01 29.63
N GLU A 505 -18.63 4.37 29.13
CA GLU A 505 -19.84 3.55 29.15
C GLU A 505 -20.34 3.35 27.72
N ALA A 506 -20.52 2.10 27.32
CA ALA A 506 -21.03 1.73 26.01
C ALA A 506 -22.54 2.00 25.93
N PRO A 507 -23.02 2.67 24.88
CA PRO A 507 -24.43 2.96 24.73
C PRO A 507 -25.24 1.70 24.39
N LEU A 508 -26.53 1.72 24.75
CA LEU A 508 -27.47 0.62 24.48
C LEU A 508 -27.54 0.27 22.99
N SER A 509 -27.45 1.28 22.12
CA SER A 509 -27.40 1.09 20.66
C SER A 509 -26.20 0.25 20.21
N PHE A 510 -25.00 0.51 20.76
CA PHE A 510 -23.80 -0.29 20.48
C PHE A 510 -23.98 -1.73 20.97
N LEU A 511 -24.46 -1.92 22.21
CA LEU A 511 -24.62 -3.25 22.80
C LEU A 511 -25.60 -4.13 22.01
N LYS A 512 -26.74 -3.56 21.58
CA LYS A 512 -27.70 -4.26 20.72
C LYS A 512 -27.09 -4.61 19.35
N THR A 513 -26.34 -3.68 18.75
CA THR A 513 -25.65 -3.92 17.47
C THR A 513 -24.60 -5.02 17.59
N LEU A 514 -23.82 -5.02 18.68
CA LEU A 514 -22.83 -6.04 18.99
C LEU A 514 -23.46 -7.43 19.12
N GLN A 515 -24.58 -7.54 19.84
CA GLN A 515 -25.30 -8.80 20.01
C GLN A 515 -25.81 -9.35 18.66
N GLN A 516 -26.33 -8.48 17.80
CA GLN A 516 -26.77 -8.85 16.45
C GLN A 516 -25.59 -9.28 15.56
N ALA A 517 -24.47 -8.53 15.60
CA ALA A 517 -23.29 -8.81 14.78
C ALA A 517 -22.60 -10.14 15.12
N THR A 518 -22.65 -10.53 16.40
CA THR A 518 -22.05 -11.77 16.92
C THR A 518 -22.99 -12.97 16.85
N LEU A 519 -24.28 -12.76 16.53
CA LEU A 519 -25.37 -13.76 16.58
C LEU A 519 -25.42 -14.54 17.91
N LEU A 520 -25.09 -13.87 19.01
CA LEU A 520 -25.25 -14.45 20.35
C LEU A 520 -26.75 -14.58 20.65
N LYS A 521 -27.18 -15.75 21.14
CA LYS A 521 -28.57 -15.98 21.57
C LYS A 521 -28.97 -14.92 22.62
N PRO A 522 -30.26 -14.54 22.66
CA PRO A 522 -30.77 -13.50 23.56
C PRO A 522 -30.74 -13.85 25.06
N ASP A 523 -30.02 -14.87 25.52
CA ASP A 523 -29.88 -15.23 26.94
C ASP A 523 -29.18 -14.12 27.79
N ILE A 524 -28.80 -12.99 27.18
CA ILE A 524 -28.13 -11.83 27.80
C ILE A 524 -29.11 -10.65 27.94
N SER A 525 -30.42 -10.82 27.66
CA SER A 525 -31.41 -9.73 27.76
C SER A 525 -31.47 -9.08 29.14
N ASP A 526 -31.10 -9.80 30.19
CA ASP A 526 -31.26 -9.35 31.58
C ASP A 526 -30.12 -8.42 32.07
N ASP A 527 -29.09 -8.15 31.24
CA ASP A 527 -27.89 -7.39 31.66
C ASP A 527 -27.88 -5.92 31.17
N PHE A 528 -28.89 -5.49 30.38
CA PHE A 528 -28.96 -4.14 29.82
C PHE A 528 -29.99 -3.20 30.48
N ASP A 529 -30.83 -3.71 31.39
CA ASP A 529 -31.88 -2.91 32.05
C ASP A 529 -31.35 -1.72 32.85
N ASN A 530 -30.08 -1.77 33.25
CA ASN A 530 -29.40 -0.70 33.98
C ASN A 530 -28.69 0.32 33.08
N VAL A 531 -28.66 0.14 31.76
CA VAL A 531 -27.98 1.05 30.82
C VAL A 531 -28.91 2.21 30.43
N GLN A 532 -28.64 3.41 30.95
CA GLN A 532 -29.48 4.60 30.72
C GLN A 532 -29.09 5.38 29.45
N VAL A 533 -27.89 5.15 28.92
CA VAL A 533 -27.36 5.87 27.75
C VAL A 533 -27.78 5.15 26.48
N LEU A 534 -28.67 5.76 25.70
CA LEU A 534 -29.14 5.26 24.41
C LEU A 534 -28.05 5.41 23.33
N GLY A 535 -27.33 6.52 23.35
CA GLY A 535 -26.32 6.89 22.36
C GLY A 535 -25.47 8.06 22.83
N ALA A 536 -24.55 8.50 21.98
CA ALA A 536 -23.72 9.67 22.23
C ALA A 536 -23.97 10.72 21.13
N ASN A 537 -24.19 11.98 21.52
CA ASN A 537 -24.25 13.10 20.60
C ASN A 537 -22.81 13.53 20.27
N MET A 538 -22.38 13.28 19.03
CA MET A 538 -21.00 13.48 18.60
C MET A 538 -20.76 14.92 18.15
N SER A 539 -19.66 15.52 18.62
CA SER A 539 -18.83 16.32 17.72
C SER A 539 -17.58 15.50 17.38
N ALA A 540 -17.18 15.50 16.11
CA ALA A 540 -16.16 14.59 15.57
C ALA A 540 -14.77 14.69 16.24
N LEU A 541 -14.54 15.72 17.07
CA LEU A 541 -13.31 15.99 17.82
C LEU A 541 -13.62 16.51 19.25
N GLY A 542 -14.82 16.29 19.74
CA GLY A 542 -15.23 16.79 21.05
C GLY A 542 -14.52 16.06 22.17
N LEU A 543 -13.81 16.81 23.03
CA LEU A 543 -13.19 16.31 24.26
C LEU A 543 -14.20 15.66 25.23
N SER A 544 -15.51 15.87 25.00
CA SER A 544 -16.62 15.28 25.75
C SER A 544 -17.76 14.88 24.81
N GLN A 545 -18.07 13.58 24.75
CA GLN A 545 -19.33 13.11 24.16
C GLN A 545 -20.46 13.38 25.14
N LYS A 546 -21.58 13.95 24.66
CA LYS A 546 -22.77 14.15 25.51
C LYS A 546 -23.68 12.93 25.40
N PRO A 547 -24.02 12.23 26.49
CA PRO A 547 -24.92 11.08 26.44
C PRO A 547 -26.33 11.53 26.03
N ILE A 548 -26.98 10.70 25.22
CA ILE A 548 -28.41 10.77 24.92
C ILE A 548 -29.07 9.71 25.81
N TYR A 549 -29.93 10.13 26.72
CA TYR A 549 -30.61 9.24 27.66
C TYR A 549 -31.92 8.68 27.08
N THR A 550 -32.31 7.50 27.54
CA THR A 550 -33.56 6.82 27.14
C THR A 550 -34.83 7.58 27.58
N HIS A 551 -34.73 8.44 28.59
CA HIS A 551 -35.78 9.33 29.05
C HIS A 551 -35.27 10.78 29.10
N GLY A 552 -36.11 11.74 28.72
CA GLY A 552 -35.78 13.16 28.89
C GLY A 552 -35.54 13.45 30.37
N ILE A 553 -34.38 14.01 30.70
CA ILE A 553 -34.01 14.36 32.08
C ILE A 553 -35.15 15.22 32.65
N PRO A 554 -35.76 14.88 33.81
CA PRO A 554 -36.64 15.81 34.49
C PRO A 554 -35.82 17.06 34.80
N LYS A 555 -36.23 18.22 34.29
CA LYS A 555 -35.60 19.49 34.65
C LYS A 555 -35.56 19.58 36.18
N GLN A 556 -34.37 19.54 36.77
CA GLN A 556 -34.15 20.00 38.14
C GLN A 556 -34.10 21.52 38.14
#